data_AF-A0AAU8NPW9-F1
#
_entry.id   AF-A0AAU8NPW9-F1
#
_cell.length_a   1.000
_cell.length_b   1.000
_cell.length_c   1.000
_cell.angle_alpha   90.00
_cell.angle_beta   90.00
_cell.angle_gamma   90.00
#
_symmetry.space_group_name_H-M   'P 1'
#
loop_
_entity.id
_entity.type
_entity.pdbx_description
1 polymer ?
#
loop_
_entity_poly.entity_id
_entity_poly.type
_entity_poly.pdbx_seq_one_letter_code
_entity_poly.pdbx_strand_id
1 'polypeptide(L)'
;MDIMKLCYDMAEKLRPYAEPYMDETWKEAANSAIRAGEPSIAIDYYLVEAWMHKSAPKELLIEAYNLLDPYECGDDYDDIADDLGVPRKVHSPDE
;
A
#
# COMPACT_ATOMS: atom_id res chain seq x y z
N MET A 1 19.59 -4.24 4.52
CA MET A 1 18.18 -4.39 4.93
C MET A 1 17.46 -4.95 3.72
N ASP A 2 16.71 -6.04 3.88
CA ASP A 2 16.06 -6.70 2.75
C ASP A 2 14.73 -6.01 2.46
N ILE A 3 14.63 -5.34 1.30
CA ILE A 3 13.43 -4.60 0.89
C ILE A 3 12.21 -5.52 0.86
N MET A 4 12.37 -6.76 0.42
CA MET A 4 11.28 -7.74 0.40
C MET A 4 10.75 -8.01 1.81
N LYS A 5 11.65 -8.20 2.78
CA LYS A 5 11.25 -8.38 4.17
C LYS A 5 10.50 -7.16 4.72
N LEU A 6 10.96 -5.94 4.42
CA LEU A 6 10.25 -4.72 4.82
C LEU A 6 8.84 -4.67 4.25
N CYS A 7 8.68 -5.06 2.97
CA CYS A 7 7.37 -5.07 2.34
C CYS A 7 6.44 -6.10 2.99
N TYR A 8 6.92 -7.30 3.30
CA TYR A 8 6.13 -8.28 4.05
C TYR A 8 5.73 -7.76 5.43
N ASP A 9 6.68 -7.24 6.20
CA ASP A 9 6.43 -6.68 7.53
C ASP A 9 5.41 -5.52 7.46
N MET A 10 5.45 -4.71 6.41
CA MET A 10 4.50 -3.62 6.19
C MET A 10 3.11 -4.12 5.83
N ALA A 11 2.99 -5.08 4.91
CA ALA A 11 1.72 -5.69 4.55
C ALA A 11 1.02 -6.27 5.78
N GLU A 12 1.76 -6.97 6.66
CA GLU A 12 1.21 -7.49 7.92
C GLU A 12 0.77 -6.40 8.90
N LYS A 13 1.51 -5.28 8.98
CA LYS A 13 1.12 -4.14 9.83
C LYS A 13 -0.14 -3.44 9.35
N LEU A 14 -0.33 -3.31 8.04
CA LEU A 14 -1.50 -2.66 7.45
C LEU A 14 -2.75 -3.55 7.50
N ARG A 15 -2.58 -4.86 7.33
CA ARG A 15 -3.67 -5.86 7.29
C ARG A 15 -4.81 -5.61 8.30
N PRO A 16 -4.57 -5.44 9.61
CA PRO A 16 -5.66 -5.24 10.59
C PRO A 16 -6.45 -3.94 10.40
N TYR A 17 -5.89 -2.95 9.72
CA TYR A 17 -6.56 -1.67 9.43
C TYR A 17 -7.38 -1.74 8.14
N ALA A 18 -7.01 -2.59 7.19
CA ALA A 18 -7.64 -2.69 5.88
C ALA A 18 -8.69 -3.82 5.81
N GLU A 19 -8.35 -5.03 6.26
CA GLU A 19 -9.21 -6.22 6.11
C GLU A 19 -10.64 -6.07 6.67
N PRO A 20 -10.91 -5.30 7.75
CA PRO A 20 -12.29 -5.10 8.19
C PRO A 20 -13.21 -4.45 7.13
N TYR A 21 -12.65 -3.73 6.18
CA TYR A 21 -13.37 -2.97 5.15
C TYR A 21 -13.36 -3.64 3.78
N MET A 22 -12.39 -4.53 3.54
CA MET A 22 -12.28 -5.28 2.30
C MET A 22 -13.34 -6.38 2.18
N ASP A 23 -13.87 -6.56 0.97
CA ASP A 23 -14.64 -7.76 0.64
C ASP A 23 -13.74 -9.01 0.52
N GLU A 24 -14.36 -10.18 0.36
CA GLU A 24 -13.63 -11.45 0.26
C GLU A 24 -12.71 -11.53 -0.98
N THR A 25 -13.08 -10.85 -2.07
CA THR A 25 -12.31 -10.84 -3.32
C THR A 25 -11.01 -10.09 -3.13
N TRP A 26 -11.08 -8.88 -2.55
CA TRP A 26 -9.90 -8.06 -2.30
C TRP A 26 -8.98 -8.69 -1.24
N LYS A 27 -9.56 -9.29 -0.20
CA LYS A 27 -8.78 -10.07 0.80
C LYS A 27 -8.00 -11.21 0.15
N GLU A 28 -8.66 -11.98 -0.70
CA GLU A 28 -8.00 -13.09 -1.39
C GLU A 28 -6.95 -12.61 -2.39
N ALA A 29 -7.19 -11.48 -3.07
CA ALA A 29 -6.21 -10.85 -3.95
C ALA A 29 -4.93 -10.45 -3.20
N ALA A 30 -5.06 -9.74 -2.06
CA ALA A 30 -3.92 -9.37 -1.23
C ALA A 30 -3.18 -10.59 -0.68
N ASN A 31 -3.90 -11.60 -0.20
CA ASN A 31 -3.28 -12.83 0.28
C ASN A 31 -2.61 -13.64 -0.85
N SER A 32 -3.16 -13.61 -2.06
CA SER A 32 -2.56 -14.24 -3.23
C SER A 32 -1.25 -13.55 -3.62
N ALA A 33 -1.20 -12.21 -3.60
CA ALA A 33 0.01 -11.45 -3.87
C ALA A 33 1.13 -11.79 -2.87
N ILE A 34 0.80 -11.87 -1.57
CA ILE A 34 1.75 -12.31 -0.52
C ILE A 34 2.32 -13.70 -0.82
N ARG A 35 1.46 -14.66 -1.20
CA ARG A 35 1.88 -16.02 -1.56
C ARG A 35 2.70 -16.09 -2.85
N ALA A 36 2.47 -15.17 -3.78
CA ALA A 36 3.18 -15.07 -5.05
C ALA A 36 4.58 -14.46 -4.91
N GLY A 37 4.92 -13.87 -3.76
CA GLY A 37 6.17 -13.14 -3.61
C GLY A 37 6.07 -11.67 -3.98
N GLU A 38 4.85 -11.10 -3.99
CA GLU A 38 4.57 -9.73 -4.42
C GLU A 38 3.95 -8.92 -3.25
N PRO A 39 4.68 -8.73 -2.13
CA PRO A 39 4.15 -8.05 -0.96
C PRO A 39 3.85 -6.56 -1.21
N SER A 40 4.47 -5.92 -2.20
CA SER A 40 4.16 -4.54 -2.59
C SER A 40 2.75 -4.39 -3.14
N ILE A 41 2.28 -5.32 -3.97
CA ILE A 41 0.88 -5.37 -4.43
C ILE A 41 -0.08 -5.56 -3.24
N ALA A 42 0.30 -6.34 -2.23
CA ALA A 42 -0.51 -6.46 -1.03
C ALA A 42 -0.53 -5.16 -0.19
N ILE A 43 0.59 -4.43 -0.13
CA ILE A 43 0.65 -3.10 0.49
C ILE A 43 -0.29 -2.15 -0.24
N ASP A 44 -0.31 -2.14 -1.57
CA ASP A 44 -1.20 -1.29 -2.37
C ASP A 44 -2.67 -1.46 -1.94
N TYR A 45 -3.17 -2.69 -1.99
CA TYR A 45 -4.55 -2.98 -1.58
C TYR A 45 -4.84 -2.57 -0.13
N TYR A 46 -3.94 -2.89 0.80
CA TYR A 46 -4.16 -2.55 2.20
C TYR A 46 -4.04 -1.05 2.47
N LEU A 47 -3.15 -0.35 1.76
CA LEU A 47 -2.93 1.09 1.91
C LEU A 47 -4.16 1.87 1.45
N VAL A 48 -4.68 1.57 0.27
CA VAL A 48 -5.86 2.24 -0.31
C VAL A 48 -7.05 2.11 0.63
N GLU A 49 -7.33 0.90 1.11
CA GLU A 49 -8.45 0.61 2.02
C GLU A 49 -8.28 1.29 3.38
N ALA A 50 -7.08 1.21 3.97
CA ALA A 50 -6.81 1.84 5.25
C ALA A 50 -6.88 3.38 5.19
N TRP A 51 -6.45 3.97 4.07
CA TRP A 51 -6.56 5.40 3.81
C TRP A 51 -8.00 5.83 3.59
N MET A 52 -8.73 5.16 2.68
CA MET A 52 -10.12 5.49 2.35
C MET A 52 -11.02 5.46 3.60
N HIS A 53 -10.78 4.51 4.49
CA HIS A 53 -11.54 4.35 5.74
C HIS A 53 -10.95 5.10 6.94
N LYS A 54 -9.82 5.81 6.78
CA LYS A 54 -9.10 6.53 7.84
C LYS A 54 -8.87 5.67 9.09
N SER A 55 -8.57 4.40 8.86
CA SER A 55 -8.51 3.38 9.91
C SER A 55 -7.11 3.22 10.51
N ALA A 56 -6.07 3.58 9.76
CA ALA A 56 -4.67 3.50 10.19
C ALA A 56 -4.08 4.87 10.61
N PRO A 57 -3.05 4.88 11.47
CA PRO A 57 -2.28 6.09 11.77
C PRO A 57 -1.59 6.67 10.53
N LYS A 58 -1.53 8.00 10.43
CA LYS A 58 -0.93 8.72 9.30
C LYS A 58 0.52 8.31 9.04
N GLU A 59 1.31 8.13 10.10
CA GLU A 59 2.72 7.74 9.99
C GLU A 59 2.88 6.35 9.35
N LEU A 60 1.99 5.42 9.67
CA LEU A 60 2.01 4.07 9.08
C LEU A 60 1.65 4.13 7.58
N LEU A 61 0.66 4.95 7.21
CA LEU A 61 0.27 5.17 5.82
C LEU A 61 1.42 5.81 5.01
N ILE A 62 2.17 6.75 5.61
CA ILE A 62 3.37 7.36 4.99
C ILE A 62 4.47 6.31 4.80
N GLU A 63 4.76 5.50 5.81
CA GLU A 63 5.77 4.43 5.70
C GLU A 63 5.41 3.43 4.60
N ALA A 64 4.14 3.02 4.53
CA ALA A 64 3.64 2.13 3.49
C ALA A 64 3.72 2.74 2.09
N TYR A 65 3.24 3.98 1.94
CA TYR A 65 3.32 4.72 0.69
C TYR A 65 4.76 4.79 0.17
N ASN A 66 5.73 5.09 1.05
CA ASN A 66 7.13 5.21 0.67
C ASN A 66 7.76 3.90 0.19
N LEU A 67 7.21 2.74 0.54
CA LEU A 67 7.71 1.43 0.11
C LEU A 67 7.23 1.00 -1.29
N LEU A 68 6.14 1.58 -1.80
CA LEU A 68 5.62 1.25 -3.13
C LEU A 68 6.49 1.80 -4.24
N ASP A 69 6.47 1.20 -5.42
CA ASP A 69 7.08 1.82 -6.60
C ASP A 69 6.06 2.72 -7.32
N PRO A 70 6.46 3.84 -7.95
CA PRO A 70 5.56 4.59 -8.83
C PRO A 70 4.79 3.72 -9.83
N TYR A 71 5.38 2.65 -10.38
CA TYR A 71 4.72 1.68 -11.29
C TYR A 71 3.57 0.90 -10.66
N GLU A 72 3.48 0.88 -9.33
CA GLU A 72 2.42 0.22 -8.56
C GLU A 72 1.36 1.24 -8.09
N CYS A 73 1.59 2.53 -8.31
CA CYS A 73 0.70 3.61 -7.88
C CYS A 73 -0.30 3.96 -8.99
N GLY A 74 -1.58 3.65 -8.79
CA GLY A 74 -2.68 4.09 -9.64
C GLY A 74 -3.15 5.54 -9.37
N ASP A 75 -4.28 5.93 -9.94
CA ASP A 75 -4.81 7.31 -9.87
C ASP A 75 -5.06 7.82 -8.43
N ASP A 76 -5.45 6.92 -7.50
CA ASP A 76 -5.75 7.28 -6.10
C ASP A 76 -4.52 7.75 -5.30
N TYR A 77 -3.30 7.52 -5.82
CA TYR A 77 -2.06 7.78 -5.10
C TYR A 77 -1.66 9.24 -5.04
N ASP A 78 -2.15 10.07 -5.96
CA ASP A 78 -2.00 11.52 -5.89
C ASP A 78 -2.83 12.09 -4.73
N ASP A 79 -4.06 11.60 -4.55
CA ASP A 79 -4.94 11.99 -3.45
C ASP A 79 -4.40 11.50 -2.10
N ILE A 80 -3.88 10.26 -2.05
CA ILE A 80 -3.18 9.73 -0.87
C ILE A 80 -1.97 10.61 -0.55
N ALA A 81 -1.14 10.95 -1.53
CA ALA A 81 0.06 11.76 -1.30
C ALA A 81 -0.27 13.15 -0.75
N ASP A 82 -1.28 13.80 -1.33
CA ASP A 82 -1.73 15.13 -0.93
C ASP A 82 -2.31 15.12 0.51
N ASP A 83 -3.14 14.13 0.86
CA ASP A 83 -3.72 13.98 2.21
C ASP A 83 -2.64 13.64 3.26
N LEU A 84 -1.68 12.80 2.89
CA LEU A 84 -0.53 12.46 3.72
C LEU A 84 0.49 13.60 3.79
N GLY A 85 0.46 14.58 2.87
CA GLY A 85 1.43 15.67 2.80
C GLY A 85 2.83 15.20 2.41
N VAL A 86 2.91 14.18 1.55
CA VAL A 86 4.15 13.59 1.03
C VAL A 86 4.29 13.87 -0.46
N PRO A 87 5.51 13.81 -1.03
CA PRO A 87 5.69 13.98 -2.47
C PRO A 87 4.96 12.90 -3.27
N ARG A 88 4.23 13.31 -4.31
CA ARG A 88 3.58 12.40 -5.26
C ARG A 88 4.60 11.51 -5.98
N LYS A 89 4.21 10.28 -6.29
CA LYS A 89 5.01 9.33 -7.09
C LYS A 89 4.82 9.64 -8.56
N VAL A 90 5.61 10.59 -9.07
CA VAL A 90 5.64 10.86 -10.51
C VAL A 90 6.48 9.81 -11.23
N HIS A 91 5.93 9.21 -12.28
CA HIS A 91 6.74 8.52 -13.28
C HIS A 91 7.69 9.54 -13.91
N SER A 92 8.99 9.26 -13.89
CA SER A 92 9.88 9.96 -14.80
C SER A 92 9.49 9.53 -16.22
N PRO A 93 9.18 10.45 -17.15
CA PRO A 93 8.76 10.09 -18.51
C PRO A 93 9.81 9.36 -19.35
N ASP A 94 11.00 9.08 -18.80
CA ASP A 94 12.16 8.57 -19.52
C ASP A 94 12.88 7.48 -18.72
N GLU A 95 12.55 6.22 -19.02
CA GLU A 95 13.52 5.11 -19.21
C GLU A 95 13.01 4.15 -20.30
#